data_AF-A0A5Q4GCZ6-F1
#
_entry.id   AF-A0A5Q4GCZ6-F1
#
_cell.length_a   1.000
_cell.length_b   1.000
_cell.length_c   1.000
_cell.angle_alpha   90.00
_cell.angle_beta   90.00
_cell.angle_gamma   90.00
#
_symmetry.space_group_name_H-M   'P 1'
#
loop_
_entity.id
_entity.type
_entity.pdbx_description
1 polymer ?
#
loop_
_entity_poly.entity_id
_entity_poly.type
_entity_poly.pdbx_seq_one_letter_code
_entity_poly.pdbx_strand_id
1 'polypeptide(L)'
;MLFGALAFVMDPLTSDETLAAMSEAERELFLARPTWLFVVYGAAVFAGLAGAIGLVLRRGWAVHAFLVSLVFVIVQFVYVLFVMDAIGRIGVAAALPFPLLIFAIGAGLLWFSLMARSRGWLRV
;
A
#
# COMPACT_ATOMS: atom_id res chain seq x y z
N MET A 1 -2.97 1.48 8.99
CA MET A 1 -2.06 0.33 8.83
C MET A 1 -2.76 -1.01 9.07
N LEU A 2 -3.55 -1.18 10.15
CA LEU A 2 -4.27 -2.44 10.41
C LEU A 2 -5.20 -2.88 9.27
N PHE A 3 -5.95 -1.94 8.67
CA PHE A 3 -6.78 -2.25 7.50
C PHE A 3 -5.96 -2.81 6.33
N GLY A 4 -4.79 -2.23 6.05
CA GLY A 4 -3.88 -2.74 5.01
C GLY A 4 -3.30 -4.12 5.33
N ALA A 5 -2.97 -4.38 6.59
CA ALA A 5 -2.51 -5.71 7.03
C ALA A 5 -3.62 -6.76 6.91
N LEU A 6 -4.86 -6.41 7.26
CA LEU A 6 -6.01 -7.29 7.06
C LEU A 6 -6.23 -7.55 5.57
N ALA A 7 -6.24 -6.51 4.74
CA ALA A 7 -6.39 -6.66 3.29
C ALA A 7 -5.29 -7.54 2.68
N PHE A 8 -4.05 -7.45 3.16
CA PHE A 8 -2.94 -8.31 2.71
C PHE A 8 -3.19 -9.79 3.02
N VAL A 9 -3.70 -10.09 4.22
CA VAL A 9 -4.03 -11.47 4.62
C VAL A 9 -5.23 -12.00 3.84
N MET A 10 -6.23 -11.15 3.56
CA MET A 10 -7.45 -11.55 2.85
C MET A 10 -7.26 -11.71 1.35
N ASP A 11 -6.30 -11.01 0.73
CA ASP A 11 -6.03 -11.06 -0.71
C ASP A 11 -5.84 -12.48 -1.26
N PRO A 12 -4.94 -13.34 -0.71
CA PRO A 12 -4.82 -14.73 -1.16
C PRO A 12 -6.00 -15.63 -0.75
N LEU A 13 -6.88 -15.17 0.15
CA LEU A 13 -8.06 -15.89 0.62
C LEU A 13 -9.33 -15.49 -0.16
N THR A 14 -9.19 -14.74 -1.25
CA THR A 14 -10.30 -14.32 -2.11
C THR A 14 -11.07 -15.56 -2.60
N SER A 15 -12.35 -15.64 -2.24
CA SER A 15 -13.21 -16.78 -2.60
C SER A 15 -13.61 -16.74 -4.07
N ASP A 16 -14.00 -17.89 -4.61
CA ASP A 16 -14.55 -18.00 -5.96
C ASP A 16 -15.81 -17.15 -6.12
N GLU A 17 -16.64 -17.04 -5.08
CA GLU A 17 -17.82 -16.16 -5.06
C GLU A 17 -17.41 -14.68 -5.20
N THR A 18 -16.33 -14.26 -4.53
CA THR A 18 -15.81 -12.89 -4.62
C THR A 18 -15.24 -12.62 -6.02
N LEU A 19 -14.50 -13.58 -6.58
CA LEU A 19 -14.03 -13.49 -7.96
C LEU A 19 -15.21 -13.42 -8.94
N ALA A 20 -16.25 -14.22 -8.73
CA ALA A 20 -17.46 -14.25 -9.54
C ALA A 20 -18.20 -12.90 -9.56
N ALA A 21 -18.14 -12.15 -8.45
CA ALA A 21 -18.75 -10.83 -8.32
C ALA A 21 -17.96 -9.69 -9.00
N MET A 22 -16.68 -9.90 -9.35
CA MET A 22 -15.88 -8.92 -10.09
C MET A 22 -16.34 -8.83 -11.55
N SER A 23 -16.17 -7.64 -12.15
CA SER A 23 -16.25 -7.52 -13.60
C SER A 23 -15.14 -8.33 -14.28
N GLU A 24 -15.33 -8.66 -15.57
CA GLU A 24 -14.35 -9.42 -16.34
C GLU A 24 -12.96 -8.75 -16.34
N ALA A 25 -12.92 -7.43 -16.59
CA ALA A 25 -11.68 -6.66 -16.59
C ALA A 25 -10.98 -6.63 -15.22
N GLU A 26 -11.73 -6.53 -14.12
CA GLU A 26 -11.16 -6.59 -12.76
C GLU A 26 -10.61 -7.98 -12.44
N ARG A 27 -11.35 -9.03 -12.80
CA ARG A 27 -10.94 -10.42 -12.57
C ARG A 27 -9.68 -10.76 -13.35
N GLU A 28 -9.60 -10.35 -14.62
CA GLU A 28 -8.39 -10.53 -15.43
C GLU A 28 -7.19 -9.82 -14.80
N LEU A 29 -7.36 -8.58 -14.35
CA LEU A 29 -6.30 -7.83 -13.69
C LEU A 29 -5.86 -8.55 -12.40
N PHE A 30 -6.80 -9.02 -11.59
CA PHE A 30 -6.55 -9.72 -10.34
C PHE A 30 -5.75 -11.01 -10.55
N LEU A 31 -6.15 -11.83 -11.52
CA LEU A 31 -5.54 -13.12 -11.84
C LEU A 31 -4.20 -12.98 -12.57
N ALA A 32 -3.99 -11.89 -13.32
CA ALA A 32 -2.73 -11.61 -14.02
C ALA A 32 -1.64 -11.02 -13.11
N ARG A 33 -1.92 -10.78 -11.82
CA ARG A 33 -0.93 -10.22 -10.88
C ARG A 33 0.25 -11.18 -10.71
N PRO A 34 1.49 -10.75 -11.01
CA PRO A 34 2.65 -11.60 -10.81
C PRO A 34 2.94 -11.78 -9.32
N THR A 35 3.44 -12.94 -8.93
CA THR A 35 3.66 -13.30 -7.52
C THR A 35 4.64 -12.38 -6.80
N TRP A 36 5.63 -11.82 -7.48
CA TRP A 36 6.57 -10.86 -6.88
C TRP A 36 5.88 -9.56 -6.44
N LEU A 37 4.77 -9.18 -7.07
CA LEU A 37 4.01 -7.99 -6.70
C LEU A 37 3.34 -8.19 -5.33
N PHE A 38 3.05 -9.44 -4.95
CA PHE A 38 2.60 -9.76 -3.59
C PHE A 38 3.69 -9.49 -2.54
N VAL A 39 4.96 -9.72 -2.87
CA VAL A 39 6.10 -9.39 -2.00
C VAL A 39 6.25 -7.88 -1.84
N VAL A 40 6.11 -7.12 -2.92
CA VAL A 40 6.11 -5.64 -2.92
C VAL A 40 4.96 -5.10 -2.06
N TYR A 41 3.76 -5.66 -2.22
CA TYR A 41 2.60 -5.31 -1.40
C TYR A 41 2.85 -5.59 0.09
N GLY A 42 3.36 -6.78 0.43
CA GLY A 42 3.73 -7.12 1.81
C GLY A 42 4.77 -6.16 2.38
N ALA A 43 5.82 -5.85 1.63
CA ALA A 43 6.85 -4.91 2.04
C ALA A 43 6.28 -3.51 2.31
N ALA A 44 5.39 -3.01 1.44
CA ALA A 44 4.69 -1.75 1.65
C ALA A 44 3.90 -1.74 2.97
N VAL A 45 3.09 -2.78 3.22
CA VAL A 45 2.21 -2.89 4.39
C VAL A 45 3.00 -3.05 5.68
N PHE A 46 3.94 -3.99 5.74
CA PHE A 46 4.67 -4.29 6.97
C PHE A 46 5.69 -3.20 7.32
N ALA A 47 6.32 -2.55 6.34
CA ALA A 47 7.13 -1.36 6.62
C ALA A 47 6.26 -0.20 7.16
N GLY A 48 5.06 -0.02 6.62
CA GLY A 48 4.12 0.99 7.12
C GLY A 48 3.63 0.69 8.53
N LEU A 49 3.34 -0.58 8.83
CA LEU A 49 2.97 -1.04 10.17
C LEU A 49 4.12 -0.84 11.16
N ALA A 50 5.35 -1.20 10.76
CA ALA A 50 6.54 -0.92 11.55
C ALA A 50 6.65 0.59 11.84
N GLY A 51 6.51 1.45 10.83
CA GLY A 51 6.51 2.91 11.02
C GLY A 51 5.48 3.40 12.02
N ALA A 52 4.25 2.85 11.97
CA ALA A 52 3.19 3.17 12.91
C ALA A 52 3.54 2.74 14.35
N ILE A 53 4.09 1.53 14.52
CA ILE A 53 4.61 1.04 15.81
C ILE A 53 5.73 1.98 16.30
N GLY A 54 6.65 2.37 15.41
CA GLY A 54 7.74 3.29 15.73
C GLY A 54 7.25 4.65 16.22
N LEU A 55 6.19 5.22 15.64
CA LEU A 55 5.57 6.45 16.13
C LEU A 55 5.01 6.29 17.56
N VAL A 56 4.28 5.20 17.82
CA VAL A 56 3.71 4.92 19.15
C VAL A 56 4.81 4.74 20.19
N LEU A 57 5.88 4.03 19.83
CA LEU A 57 7.06 3.83 20.67
C LEU A 57 8.00 5.05 20.71
N ARG A 58 7.65 6.13 19.99
CA ARG A 58 8.42 7.38 19.88
C ARG A 58 9.87 7.14 19.43
N ARG A 59 10.06 6.36 18.37
CA ARG A 59 11.39 5.99 17.84
C ARG A 59 11.68 6.65 16.49
N GLY A 60 12.93 7.11 16.30
CA GLY A 60 13.38 7.81 15.09
C GLY A 60 13.40 6.94 13.83
N TRP A 61 13.50 5.62 13.97
CA TRP A 61 13.44 4.69 12.85
C TRP A 61 12.06 4.66 12.15
N ALA A 62 11.00 5.19 12.78
CA ALA A 62 9.67 5.31 12.18
C ALA A 62 9.70 6.02 10.81
N VAL A 63 10.56 7.04 10.68
CA VAL A 63 10.74 7.81 9.43
C VAL A 63 11.21 6.90 8.30
N HIS A 64 12.24 6.09 8.56
CA HIS A 64 12.81 5.19 7.56
C HIS A 64 11.81 4.10 7.17
N ALA A 65 11.06 3.57 8.13
CA ALA A 65 10.03 2.57 7.89
C ALA A 65 8.89 3.11 7.00
N PHE A 66 8.41 4.34 7.24
CA PHE A 66 7.42 4.97 6.36
C PHE A 66 7.98 5.33 4.99
N LEU A 67 9.26 5.74 4.90
CA LEU A 67 9.90 5.99 3.61
C LEU A 67 9.95 4.72 2.76
N VAL A 68 10.41 3.61 3.34
CA VAL A 68 10.43 2.30 2.69
C VAL A 68 9.02 1.87 2.27
N SER A 69 8.03 2.02 3.16
CA SER A 69 6.63 1.75 2.87
C SER A 69 6.14 2.52 1.64
N LEU A 70 6.39 3.84 1.61
CA LEU A 70 5.94 4.71 0.53
C LEU A 70 6.61 4.36 -0.81
N VAL A 71 7.90 4.00 -0.81
CA VAL A 71 8.59 3.52 -2.02
C VAL A 71 7.91 2.27 -2.57
N PHE A 72 7.62 1.28 -1.73
CA PHE A 72 6.93 0.07 -2.19
C PHE A 72 5.48 0.32 -2.62
N VAL A 73 4.76 1.25 -1.98
CA VAL A 73 3.43 1.71 -2.46
C VAL A 73 3.53 2.28 -3.87
N ILE A 74 4.53 3.13 -4.14
CA ILE A 74 4.74 3.70 -5.47
C ILE A 74 5.05 2.59 -6.48
N VAL A 75 5.99 1.70 -6.18
CA VAL A 75 6.34 0.57 -7.06
C VAL A 75 5.11 -0.29 -7.37
N GLN A 76 4.34 -0.65 -6.34
CA GLN A 76 3.11 -1.44 -6.46
C GLN A 76 2.13 -0.80 -7.44
N PHE A 77 1.75 0.45 -7.19
CA PHE A 77 0.69 1.09 -7.96
C PHE A 77 1.14 1.59 -9.32
N VAL A 78 2.41 1.99 -9.49
CA VAL A 78 2.96 2.29 -10.82
C VAL A 78 2.90 1.04 -11.70
N TYR A 79 3.28 -0.12 -11.16
CA TYR A 79 3.21 -1.36 -11.91
C TYR A 79 1.76 -1.70 -12.30
N VAL A 80 0.82 -1.67 -11.34
CA VAL A 80 -0.59 -1.98 -11.62
C VAL A 80 -1.22 -0.99 -12.60
N LEU A 81 -1.00 0.31 -12.41
CA LEU A 81 -1.66 1.34 -13.21
C LEU A 81 -1.13 1.41 -14.65
N PHE A 82 0.19 1.28 -14.82
CA PHE A 82 0.84 1.54 -16.11
C PHE A 82 1.36 0.28 -16.81
N VAL A 83 1.87 -0.71 -16.07
CA VAL A 83 2.43 -1.93 -16.69
C VAL A 83 1.33 -2.97 -16.91
N MET A 84 0.42 -3.14 -15.95
CA MET A 84 -0.75 -3.99 -16.11
C MET A 84 -1.92 -3.28 -16.81
N ASP A 85 -1.75 -2.00 -17.14
CA ASP A 85 -2.73 -1.15 -17.83
C ASP A 85 -4.12 -1.14 -17.15
N ALA A 86 -4.15 -1.05 -15.81
CA ALA A 86 -5.42 -0.97 -15.10
C ALA A 86 -6.26 0.24 -15.55
N ILE A 87 -5.62 1.35 -15.91
CA ILE A 87 -6.33 2.55 -16.39
C ILE A 87 -7.06 2.26 -17.70
N GLY A 88 -6.41 1.60 -18.67
CA GLY A 88 -7.04 1.22 -19.93
C GLY A 88 -8.12 0.17 -19.77
N ARG A 89 -7.97 -0.76 -18.82
CA ARG A 89 -8.86 -1.91 -18.63
C ARG A 89 -10.13 -1.62 -17.83
N ILE A 90 -10.00 -0.93 -16.70
CA ILE A 90 -11.13 -0.66 -15.78
C ILE A 90 -11.51 0.83 -15.71
N GLY A 91 -10.79 1.68 -16.44
CA GLY A 91 -11.05 3.11 -16.51
C GLY A 91 -10.48 3.90 -15.33
N VAL A 92 -10.22 5.19 -15.56
CA VAL A 92 -9.60 6.10 -14.59
C VAL A 92 -10.41 6.18 -13.28
N ALA A 93 -11.73 6.23 -13.37
CA ALA A 93 -12.62 6.39 -12.22
C ALA A 93 -12.56 5.20 -11.24
N ALA A 94 -12.30 3.98 -11.74
CA ALA A 94 -12.13 2.80 -10.91
C ALA A 94 -10.65 2.61 -10.49
N ALA A 95 -9.71 2.86 -11.39
CA ALA A 95 -8.30 2.55 -11.18
C ALA A 95 -7.59 3.49 -10.19
N LEU A 96 -7.88 4.80 -10.20
CA LEU A 96 -7.06 5.80 -9.49
C LEU A 96 -7.42 6.07 -8.02
N PRO A 97 -8.70 6.09 -7.59
CA PRO A 97 -9.05 6.59 -6.25
C PRO A 97 -8.33 5.85 -5.12
N PHE A 98 -8.27 4.52 -5.18
CA PHE A 98 -7.64 3.72 -4.14
C PHE A 98 -6.11 3.93 -4.06
N PRO A 99 -5.33 3.81 -5.16
CA PRO A 99 -3.91 4.17 -5.17
C PRO A 99 -3.61 5.56 -4.61
N LEU A 100 -4.40 6.57 -5.02
CA LEU A 100 -4.19 7.96 -4.58
C LEU A 100 -4.45 8.12 -3.08
N LEU A 101 -5.50 7.48 -2.55
CA LEU A 101 -5.79 7.49 -1.12
C LEU A 101 -4.64 6.87 -0.31
N ILE A 102 -4.15 5.70 -0.73
CA ILE A 102 -3.04 5.01 -0.04
C ILE A 102 -1.76 5.84 -0.11
N PHE A 103 -1.45 6.42 -1.26
CA PHE A 103 -0.31 7.33 -1.42
C PHE A 103 -0.43 8.55 -0.50
N ALA A 104 -1.59 9.21 -0.47
CA ALA A 104 -1.83 10.38 0.38
C ALA A 104 -1.67 10.06 1.87
N ILE A 105 -2.19 8.92 2.33
CA ILE A 105 -2.02 8.45 3.72
C ILE A 105 -0.54 8.16 4.01
N GLY A 106 0.16 7.45 3.11
CA GLY A 106 1.57 7.12 3.27
C GLY A 106 2.46 8.37 3.33
N ALA A 107 2.25 9.31 2.41
CA ALA A 107 2.94 10.60 2.38
C ALA A 107 2.64 11.43 3.64
N GLY A 108 1.38 11.46 4.09
CA GLY A 108 0.99 12.15 5.33
C GLY A 108 1.64 11.55 6.57
N LEU A 109 1.76 10.23 6.66
CA LEU A 109 2.44 9.55 7.78
C LEU A 109 3.96 9.79 7.76
N LEU A 110 4.58 9.75 6.58
CA LEU A 110 5.99 10.09 6.43
C LEU A 110 6.24 11.55 6.85
N TRP A 111 5.44 12.49 6.34
CA TRP A 111 5.49 13.90 6.75
C TRP A 111 5.34 14.04 8.27
N PHE A 112 4.31 13.43 8.85
CA PHE A 112 4.05 13.49 10.28
C PHE A 112 5.23 12.94 11.09
N SER A 113 5.86 11.84 10.65
CA SER A 113 7.04 11.28 11.31
C SER A 113 8.26 12.21 11.22
N LEU A 114 8.47 12.89 10.10
CA LEU A 114 9.52 13.89 9.93
C LEU A 114 9.31 15.10 10.85
N MET A 115 8.07 15.59 10.94
CA MET A 115 7.69 16.66 11.85
C MET A 115 7.86 16.25 13.32
N ALA A 116 7.43 15.03 13.69
CA ALA A 116 7.61 14.51 15.04
C ALA A 116 9.10 14.39 15.40
N ARG A 117 9.95 14.00 14.44
CA ARG A 117 11.41 13.97 14.61
C ARG A 117 11.98 15.39 14.80
N SER A 118 11.60 16.36 13.98
CA SER A 118 12.12 17.73 14.08
C SER A 118 11.70 18.43 15.38
N ARG A 119 10.53 18.07 15.93
CA ARG A 119 10.04 18.55 17.22
C ARG A 119 10.60 17.79 18.43
N GLY A 120 11.53 16.85 18.23
CA GLY A 120 12.11 16.04 19.31
C GLY A 120 11.12 15.07 19.98
N TRP A 121 9.99 14.77 19.34
CA TRP A 121 9.02 13.82 19.89
C TRP A 121 9.52 12.39 19.78
N LEU A 122 10.32 12.10 18.76
CA LEU A 122 10.94 10.81 18.53
C LEU A 122 12.34 10.80 19.16
N ARG A 123 12.60 9.77 19.97
CA ARG A 123 13.93 9.45 20.49
C ARG A 123 14.73 8.75 19.39
N VAL A 124 16.01 9.07 19.30
CA VAL A 124 16.95 8.43 18.37
C VAL A 124 16.94 6.91 18.57
#